data_AF-A0A4R6GDJ6-F1
#
_entry.id   AF-A0A4R6GDJ6-F1
#
_cell.length_a   1.000
_cell.length_b   1.000
_cell.length_c   1.000
_cell.angle_alpha   90.00
_cell.angle_beta   90.00
_cell.angle_gamma   90.00
#
_symmetry.space_group_name_H-M   'P 1'
#
loop_
_entity.id
_entity.type
_entity.pdbx_description
1 polymer ?
#
loop_
_entity_poly.entity_id
_entity_poly.type
_entity_poly.pdbx_seq_one_letter_code
_entity_poly.pdbx_strand_id
1 'polypeptide(L)' 'MTSSGKGFIMSETQTRRLWVAYGPSGAVGTIEKSGADYTVKMVGADAPVGSYPSMDVAKNALYSHLKPGSDWPEFREH' A
#
# COMPACT_ATOMS: atom_id res chain seq x y z
N MET A 1 29.17 12.73 -35.01
CA MET A 1 29.23 11.60 -34.06
C MET A 1 29.72 12.22 -32.76
N THR A 2 28.91 12.52 -31.75
CA THR A 2 28.04 11.64 -30.96
C THR A 2 26.85 12.43 -30.41
N SER A 3 25.64 11.98 -30.73
CA SER A 3 24.43 12.39 -30.02
C SER A 3 24.44 11.74 -28.64
N SER A 4 24.84 12.49 -27.61
CA SER A 4 24.61 12.11 -26.23
C SER A 4 23.26 12.67 -25.80
N GLY A 5 22.19 12.09 -26.36
CA GLY A 5 20.84 12.22 -25.83
C GLY A 5 20.82 11.56 -24.45
N LYS A 6 21.12 12.34 -23.42
CA LYS A 6 20.91 11.98 -22.02
C LYS A 6 19.42 11.69 -21.87
N GLY A 7 19.08 10.40 -21.82
CA GLY A 7 17.72 9.95 -21.62
C GLY A 7 17.14 10.67 -20.43
N PHE A 8 16.06 11.41 -20.67
CA PHE A 8 15.17 11.86 -19.62
C PHE A 8 14.72 10.58 -18.92
N ILE A 9 15.28 10.29 -17.74
CA ILE A 9 14.59 9.40 -16.83
C ILE A 9 13.24 10.06 -16.61
N MET A 10 12.23 9.52 -17.27
CA MET A 10 10.86 9.95 -17.09
C MET A 10 10.57 9.69 -15.62
N SER A 11 10.62 10.74 -14.79
CA SER A 11 10.04 10.73 -13.47
C SER A 11 8.54 10.53 -13.69
N GLU A 12 8.13 9.28 -13.89
CA GLU A 12 6.75 8.90 -13.64
C GLU A 12 6.52 9.30 -12.19
N THR A 13 5.88 10.46 -12.01
CA THR A 13 5.24 10.86 -10.76
C THR A 13 4.12 9.88 -10.53
N GLN A 14 4.47 8.62 -10.31
CA GLN A 14 3.57 7.56 -9.96
C GLN A 14 3.05 8.01 -8.62
N THR A 15 1.79 8.41 -8.62
CA THR A 15 1.12 9.02 -7.48
C THR A 15 0.99 7.93 -6.43
N ARG A 16 2.07 7.74 -5.66
CA ARG A 16 2.13 6.80 -4.56
C ARG A 16 1.23 7.40 -3.50
N ARG A 17 0.16 6.68 -3.21
CA ARG A 17 -0.75 7.02 -2.13
C ARG A 17 -0.60 5.97 -1.06
N LEU A 18 -0.47 6.41 0.18
CA LEU A 18 -0.35 5.55 1.32
C LEU A 18 -1.61 5.69 2.16
N TRP A 19 -2.22 4.58 2.52
CA TRP A 19 -3.28 4.53 3.52
C TRP A 19 -2.79 3.74 4.70
N VAL A 20 -2.85 4.32 5.89
CA VAL A 20 -2.55 3.63 7.15
C VAL A 20 -3.85 3.09 7.72
N ALA A 21 -3.88 1.79 8.01
CA ALA A 21 -4.99 1.13 8.67
C ALA A 21 -4.81 1.24 10.19
N TYR A 22 -5.69 1.97 10.86
CA TYR A 22 -5.72 2.14 12.31
C TYR A 22 -6.76 1.20 12.92
N GLY A 23 -6.30 0.28 13.76
CA GLY A 23 -7.15 -0.52 14.64
C GLY A 23 -7.26 0.08 16.04
N PRO A 24 -7.97 -0.61 16.96
CA PRO A 24 -8.25 -0.10 18.30
C PRO A 24 -7.00 0.15 19.17
N SER A 25 -5.87 -0.48 18.85
CA SER A 25 -4.60 -0.29 19.56
C SER A 25 -3.57 0.53 18.79
N GLY A 26 -3.91 1.03 17.59
CA GLY A 26 -2.99 1.78 16.73
C GLY A 26 -2.91 1.24 15.31
N ALA A 27 -1.86 1.61 14.56
CA ALA A 27 -1.67 1.16 13.19
C ALA A 27 -1.46 -0.36 13.14
N VAL A 28 -2.32 -1.05 12.39
CA VAL A 28 -2.27 -2.52 12.19
C VAL A 28 -1.66 -2.90 10.85
N GLY A 29 -1.70 -1.99 9.87
CA GLY A 29 -1.08 -2.16 8.57
C GLY A 29 -1.13 -0.90 7.73
N THR A 30 -0.59 -1.00 6.53
CA THR A 30 -0.59 0.05 5.52
C THR A 30 -0.94 -0.54 4.16
N ILE A 31 -1.54 0.28 3.32
CA ILE A 31 -1.84 0.00 1.92
C ILE A 31 -1.11 1.05 1.10
N GLU A 32 -0.20 0.65 0.25
CA GLU A 32 0.50 1.52 -0.68
C GLU A 32 -0.06 1.30 -2.08
N LYS A 33 -0.51 2.37 -2.76
CA LYS A 33 -0.83 2.30 -4.20
C LYS A 33 0.42 2.54 -5.01
N SER A 34 0.79 1.55 -5.78
CA SER A 34 1.92 1.60 -6.72
C SER A 34 1.36 1.42 -8.13
N GLY A 35 1.22 2.52 -8.85
CA GLY A 35 0.63 2.52 -10.19
C GLY A 35 -0.85 2.07 -10.19
N ALA A 36 -1.10 0.87 -10.70
CA ALA A 36 -2.43 0.25 -10.79
C ALA A 36 -2.76 -0.66 -9.60
N ASP A 37 -1.74 -1.08 -8.84
CA ASP A 37 -1.87 -2.08 -7.79
C ASP A 37 -1.83 -1.47 -6.39
N TYR A 38 -2.38 -2.21 -5.44
CA TYR A 38 -2.45 -1.88 -4.02
C TYR A 38 -1.69 -2.92 -3.22
N THR A 39 -0.53 -2.55 -2.71
CA THR A 39 0.32 -3.40 -1.89
C THR A 39 -0.08 -3.25 -0.43
N VAL A 40 -0.44 -4.35 0.22
CA VAL A 40 -0.76 -4.38 1.65
C VAL A 40 0.47 -4.80 2.43
N LYS A 41 0.81 -4.08 3.49
CA LYS A 41 1.88 -4.42 4.42
C LYS A 41 1.39 -4.33 5.86
N MET A 42 1.59 -5.38 6.66
CA MET A 42 1.23 -5.33 8.07
C MET A 42 2.31 -4.63 8.89
N VAL A 43 1.91 -3.97 9.98
CA VAL A 43 2.87 -3.43 10.93
C VAL A 43 3.64 -4.59 11.58
N GLY A 44 4.97 -4.53 11.52
CA GLY A 44 5.86 -5.59 12.02
C GLY A 44 6.12 -6.73 11.03
N ALA A 45 5.52 -6.71 9.82
CA ALA A 45 5.88 -7.64 8.76
C ALA A 45 7.10 -7.13 7.98
N ASP A 46 8.03 -8.03 7.71
CA ASP A 46 9.22 -7.75 6.89
C ASP A 46 8.83 -7.47 5.43
N ALA A 47 7.96 -8.34 4.90
CA ALA A 47 7.44 -8.27 3.54
C ALA A 47 5.97 -7.79 3.49
N PRO A 48 5.52 -7.23 2.35
CA PRO A 48 4.10 -7.02 2.10
C PRO A 48 3.34 -8.36 2.10
N VAL A 49 2.10 -8.33 2.56
CA VAL A 49 1.17 -9.46 2.55
C VAL A 49 0.87 -9.89 1.12
N GLY A 50 0.69 -8.91 0.23
CA GLY A 50 0.36 -9.14 -1.16
C GLY A 50 0.03 -7.85 -1.89
N SER A 51 -0.02 -7.95 -3.21
CA SER A 51 -0.44 -6.89 -4.11
C SER A 51 -1.80 -7.23 -4.68
N TYR A 52 -2.71 -6.25 -4.64
CA TYR A 52 -4.11 -6.43 -5.03
C TYR A 52 -4.48 -5.43 -6.12
N PRO A 53 -5.34 -5.82 -7.07
CA PRO A 53 -5.74 -4.96 -8.18
C PRO A 53 -6.70 -3.83 -7.76
N SER A 54 -7.18 -3.84 -6.51
CA SER A 54 -8.18 -2.87 -6.03
C SER A 54 -8.05 -2.63 -4.53
N MET A 55 -8.37 -1.40 -4.11
CA MET A 55 -8.34 -1.00 -2.71
C MET A 55 -9.28 -1.84 -1.84
N ASP A 56 -10.45 -2.21 -2.33
CA ASP A 56 -11.43 -2.98 -1.57
C ASP A 56 -10.90 -4.38 -1.20
N VAL A 57 -10.26 -5.05 -2.17
CA VAL A 57 -9.60 -6.34 -1.96
C VAL A 57 -8.43 -6.19 -0.99
N ALA A 58 -7.64 -5.12 -1.13
CA ALA A 58 -6.54 -4.82 -0.20
C ALA A 58 -7.04 -4.61 1.24
N LYS A 59 -8.13 -3.86 1.43
CA LYS A 59 -8.76 -3.63 2.74
C LYS A 59 -9.28 -4.94 3.34
N ASN A 60 -9.97 -5.75 2.55
CA ASN A 60 -10.49 -7.03 3.02
C ASN A 60 -9.36 -8.01 3.37
N ALA A 61 -8.30 -8.06 2.57
CA ALA A 61 -7.13 -8.88 2.86
C ALA A 61 -6.44 -8.43 4.17
N LEU A 62 -6.25 -7.12 4.36
CA LEU A 62 -5.73 -6.57 5.60
C LEU A 62 -6.60 -6.97 6.79
N TYR A 63 -7.93 -6.82 6.67
CA TYR A 63 -8.89 -7.20 7.71
C TYR A 63 -8.84 -8.70 8.03
N SER A 64 -8.77 -9.56 7.00
CA SER A 64 -8.66 -11.01 7.17
C SER A 64 -7.37 -11.45 7.86
N HIS A 65 -6.31 -10.63 7.82
CA HIS A 65 -5.07 -10.86 8.56
C HIS A 65 -5.09 -10.32 10.00
N LEU A 66 -6.12 -9.58 10.39
CA LEU A 66 -6.28 -9.13 11.78
C LEU A 66 -6.71 -10.27 12.69
N LYS A 67 -6.50 -10.08 13.99
CA LYS A 67 -6.96 -11.05 15.00
C LYS A 67 -8.48 -11.22 14.90
N PRO A 68 -9.00 -12.45 14.97
CA PRO A 68 -10.44 -12.69 15.02
C PRO A 68 -11.06 -11.91 16.20
N GLY A 69 -12.09 -11.12 15.90
CA GLY A 69 -12.70 -10.18 16.86
C GLY A 69 -12.14 -8.74 16.80
N SER A 70 -11.20 -8.46 15.89
CA SER A 70 -10.79 -7.08 15.60
C SER A 70 -11.90 -6.35 14.84
N ASP A 71 -12.14 -5.11 15.23
CA ASP A 71 -13.06 -4.23 14.51
C ASP A 71 -12.49 -3.81 13.14
N TRP A 72 -13.35 -3.29 12.28
CA TRP A 72 -12.91 -2.85 10.96
C TRP A 72 -11.97 -1.65 11.10
N PRO A 73 -10.74 -1.72 10.59
CA PRO A 73 -9.78 -0.64 10.79
C PRO A 73 -10.17 0.61 9.98
N GLU A 74 -9.85 1.77 10.53
CA GLU A 74 -9.98 3.04 9.82
C GLU A 74 -8.79 3.23 8.88
N PHE A 75 -9.06 3.40 7.59
CA PHE A 75 -8.04 3.64 6.58
C PHE A 75 -7.88 5.14 6.36
N ARG A 76 -6.73 5.69 6.75
CA ARG A 76 -6.44 7.12 6.61
C ARG A 76 -5.32 7.36 5.61
N GLU A 77 -5.59 8.20 4.60
CA GLU A 77 -4.61 8.61 3.59
C GLU A 77 -3.56 9.54 4.20
N HIS A 78 -2.28 9.32 3.86
CA HIS A 78 -1.10 10.12 4.24
C HIS A 78 -0.29 10.52 3.01
#